data_AF-A0A6A6D7L1-F1
#
_entry.id   AF-A0A6A6D7L1-F1
#
_cell.length_a   1.000
_cell.length_b   1.000
_cell.length_c   1.000
_cell.angle_alpha   90.00
_cell.angle_beta   90.00
_cell.angle_gamma   90.00
#
_symmetry.space_group_name_H-M   'P 1'
#
loop_
_entity.id
_entity.type
_entity.pdbx_description
1 polymer ?
#
loop_
_entity_poly.entity_id
_entity_poly.type
_entity_poly.pdbx_seq_one_letter_code
_entity_poly.pdbx_strand_id
1 'polypeptide(L)'
;MHWPDENKSSPEAIAYLIHHLVLPPKLPQGDDFDPHHERILLRATVQALQEFQTHLNNPVQSQQVQSVISTVTNLLESRNSSGYVRELQLARNLAGLNTSTTQGVIPVEIKAHNAGLVVSRHKDSIVFECFELSPTYQEALAAKGRLVRSFPAYASMLSTEHFQETALRATLTQTVTKIGLAARS
;
A
#
# COMPACT_ATOMS: atom_id res chain seq x y z
N MET A 1 -24.11 -11.22 -23.37
CA MET A 1 -23.40 -10.15 -22.62
C MET A 1 -22.02 -10.70 -22.31
N HIS A 2 -21.04 -10.36 -23.12
CA HIS A 2 -19.69 -10.93 -23.09
C HIS A 2 -18.83 -10.04 -22.20
N TRP A 3 -18.34 -10.57 -21.08
CA TRP A 3 -17.38 -9.87 -20.24
C TRP A 3 -16.03 -9.86 -20.98
N PRO A 4 -15.33 -8.73 -21.15
CA PRO A 4 -14.03 -8.73 -21.79
C PRO A 4 -13.01 -9.46 -20.90
N ASP A 5 -12.09 -10.19 -21.54
CA ASP A 5 -10.96 -10.86 -20.91
C ASP A 5 -10.13 -9.87 -20.08
N GLU A 6 -10.39 -9.79 -18.77
CA GLU A 6 -9.63 -8.98 -17.79
C GLU A 6 -8.15 -9.43 -17.62
N ASN A 7 -7.69 -10.41 -18.42
CA ASN A 7 -6.43 -11.11 -18.21
C ASN A 7 -5.40 -10.93 -19.33
N LYS A 8 -5.68 -10.11 -20.35
CA LYS A 8 -4.67 -9.70 -21.35
C LYS A 8 -4.14 -8.33 -20.99
N SER A 9 -2.90 -8.28 -20.51
CA SER A 9 -2.17 -7.03 -20.32
C SER A 9 -2.01 -6.35 -21.68
N SER A 10 -2.54 -5.13 -21.82
CA SER A 10 -2.35 -4.33 -23.01
C SER A 10 -0.86 -3.95 -23.17
N PRO A 11 -0.40 -3.55 -24.37
CA PRO A 11 0.96 -3.05 -24.57
C PRO A 11 1.33 -1.93 -23.58
N GLU A 12 0.37 -1.06 -23.25
CA GLU A 12 0.53 0.04 -22.30
C GLU A 12 0.71 -0.47 -20.87
N ALA A 13 -0.08 -1.47 -20.46
CA ALA A 13 0.08 -2.11 -19.15
C ALA A 13 1.44 -2.80 -19.02
N ILE A 14 1.91 -3.47 -20.08
CA ILE A 14 3.24 -4.09 -20.09
C ILE A 14 4.34 -3.02 -20.00
N ALA A 15 4.23 -1.93 -20.76
CA ALA A 15 5.18 -0.82 -20.67
C ALA A 15 5.23 -0.24 -19.26
N TYR A 16 4.06 -0.06 -18.62
CA TYR A 16 3.97 0.38 -17.23
C TYR A 16 4.70 -0.59 -16.28
N LEU A 17 4.45 -1.91 -16.40
CA LEU A 17 5.19 -2.91 -15.60
C LEU A 17 6.70 -2.81 -15.79
N ILE A 18 7.18 -2.66 -17.03
CA ILE A 18 8.61 -2.51 -17.32
C ILE A 18 9.16 -1.25 -16.64
N HIS A 19 8.47 -0.13 -16.75
CA HIS A 19 8.89 1.13 -16.13
C HIS A 19 8.98 1.01 -14.60
N HIS A 20 8.05 0.31 -13.96
CA HIS A 20 7.93 0.28 -12.50
C HIS A 20 8.61 -0.93 -11.82
N LEU A 21 8.94 -1.99 -12.56
CA LEU A 21 9.64 -3.19 -12.03
C LEU A 21 11.09 -3.30 -12.49
N VAL A 22 11.37 -3.00 -13.77
CA VAL A 22 12.71 -3.15 -14.36
C VAL A 22 13.53 -1.86 -14.24
N LEU A 23 12.84 -0.72 -14.16
CA LEU A 23 13.43 0.63 -14.03
C LEU A 23 14.49 0.94 -15.11
N PRO A 24 14.16 0.87 -16.41
CA PRO A 24 15.11 1.13 -17.49
C PRO A 24 15.60 2.60 -17.51
N PRO A 25 16.75 2.91 -18.13
CA PRO A 25 17.35 4.25 -18.10
C PRO A 25 16.49 5.41 -18.64
N LYS A 26 15.45 5.13 -19.42
CA LYS A 26 14.53 6.13 -19.98
C LYS A 26 13.12 5.91 -19.45
N LEU A 27 12.90 6.33 -18.20
CA LEU A 27 11.56 6.33 -17.60
C LEU A 27 10.71 7.49 -18.15
N PRO A 28 9.37 7.38 -18.06
CA PRO A 28 8.47 8.51 -18.27
C PRO A 28 8.95 9.73 -17.48
N GLN A 29 8.97 10.89 -18.13
CA GLN A 29 9.50 12.13 -17.56
C GLN A 29 8.46 12.93 -16.75
N GLY A 30 7.21 12.44 -16.71
CA GLY A 30 6.10 13.03 -15.97
C GLY A 30 5.37 11.98 -15.15
N ASP A 31 4.33 12.41 -14.45
CA ASP A 31 3.44 11.50 -13.72
C ASP A 31 2.73 10.58 -14.72
N ASP A 32 3.09 9.31 -14.70
CA ASP A 32 2.47 8.24 -15.50
C ASP A 32 1.46 7.43 -14.69
N PHE A 33 1.05 7.92 -13.51
CA PHE A 33 0.09 7.25 -12.64
C PHE A 33 -1.20 6.89 -13.39
N ASP A 34 -1.48 5.60 -13.42
CA ASP A 34 -2.73 5.04 -13.89
C ASP A 34 -3.22 3.98 -12.89
N PRO A 35 -4.41 4.15 -12.30
CA PRO A 35 -4.90 3.24 -11.26
C PRO A 35 -5.22 1.83 -11.79
N HIS A 36 -5.51 1.67 -13.08
CA HIS A 36 -5.70 0.36 -13.69
C HIS A 36 -4.35 -0.35 -13.88
N HIS A 37 -3.34 0.35 -14.39
CA HIS A 37 -1.99 -0.22 -14.54
C HIS A 37 -1.32 -0.50 -13.19
N GLU A 38 -1.50 0.36 -12.19
CA GLU A 38 -1.02 0.13 -10.83
C GLU A 38 -1.69 -1.12 -10.21
N ARG A 39 -2.99 -1.33 -10.47
CA ARG A 39 -3.68 -2.55 -10.04
C ARG A 39 -3.10 -3.80 -10.72
N ILE A 40 -2.76 -3.73 -12.00
CA ILE A 40 -2.09 -4.81 -12.74
C ILE A 40 -0.70 -5.07 -12.14
N LEU A 41 0.07 -4.03 -11.82
CA LEU A 41 1.38 -4.10 -11.17
C LEU A 41 1.32 -4.85 -9.82
N LEU A 42 0.38 -4.48 -8.95
CA LEU A 42 0.21 -5.15 -7.65
C LEU A 42 -0.21 -6.62 -7.82
N ARG A 43 -1.11 -6.92 -8.76
CA ARG A 43 -1.53 -8.29 -9.07
C ARG A 43 -0.37 -9.14 -9.57
N ALA A 44 0.41 -8.62 -10.52
CA ALA A 44 1.60 -9.29 -11.04
C ALA A 44 2.63 -9.53 -9.92
N THR A 45 2.81 -8.55 -9.02
CA THR A 45 3.69 -8.69 -7.85
C THR A 45 3.23 -9.80 -6.91
N VAL A 46 1.92 -9.86 -6.60
CA VAL A 46 1.35 -10.95 -5.77
C VAL A 46 1.57 -12.31 -6.42
N GLN A 47 1.29 -12.44 -7.72
CA GLN A 47 1.48 -13.69 -8.47
C GLN A 47 2.95 -14.13 -8.46
N ALA A 48 3.89 -13.21 -8.73
CA ALA A 48 5.31 -13.51 -8.72
C ALA A 48 5.80 -13.94 -7.32
N LEU A 49 5.31 -13.31 -6.25
CA LEU A 49 5.64 -13.69 -4.87
C LEU A 49 5.08 -15.07 -4.51
N GLN A 50 3.86 -15.39 -4.97
CA GLN A 50 3.26 -16.71 -4.78
C GLN A 50 4.07 -17.79 -5.50
N GLU A 51 4.46 -17.56 -6.76
CA GLU A 51 5.32 -18.47 -7.51
C GLU A 51 6.68 -18.64 -6.82
N PHE A 52 7.32 -17.53 -6.43
CA PHE A 52 8.58 -17.56 -5.68
C PHE A 52 8.49 -18.39 -4.40
N GLN A 53 7.39 -18.29 -3.65
CA GLN A 53 7.16 -19.05 -2.43
C GLN A 53 7.18 -20.57 -2.67
N THR A 54 6.69 -21.04 -3.83
CA THR A 54 6.67 -22.49 -4.15
C THR A 54 8.07 -23.09 -4.30
N HIS A 55 9.08 -22.24 -4.55
CA HIS A 55 10.48 -22.65 -4.65
C HIS A 55 11.22 -22.63 -3.30
N LEU A 56 10.56 -22.19 -2.21
CA LEU A 56 11.16 -22.13 -0.88
C LEU A 56 10.96 -23.43 -0.12
N ASN A 57 12.09 -24.10 0.19
CA ASN A 57 12.09 -25.30 1.02
C ASN A 57 12.16 -25.01 2.52
N ASN A 58 12.47 -23.76 2.90
CA ASN A 58 12.60 -23.35 4.31
C ASN A 58 11.25 -22.80 4.82
N PRO A 59 10.64 -23.40 5.86
CA PRO A 59 9.35 -22.96 6.39
C PRO A 59 9.34 -21.52 6.92
N VAL A 60 10.45 -21.07 7.52
CA VAL A 60 10.56 -19.70 8.06
C VAL A 60 10.58 -18.69 6.91
N GLN A 61 11.35 -18.96 5.86
CA GLN A 61 11.39 -18.10 4.67
C GLN A 61 10.03 -18.08 3.96
N SER A 62 9.37 -19.25 3.85
CA SER A 62 8.04 -19.35 3.26
C SER A 62 6.99 -18.53 4.03
N GLN A 63 7.05 -18.54 5.36
CA GLN A 63 6.19 -17.70 6.21
C GLN A 63 6.49 -16.21 6.07
N GLN A 64 7.76 -15.82 5.94
CA GLN A 64 8.14 -14.43 5.67
C GLN A 64 7.57 -13.95 4.34
N VAL A 65 7.70 -14.75 3.27
CA VAL A 65 7.11 -14.43 1.96
C VAL A 65 5.58 -14.41 2.03
N GLN A 66 4.95 -15.30 2.81
CA GLN A 66 3.50 -15.25 3.04
C GLN A 66 3.06 -13.91 3.64
N SER A 67 3.82 -13.37 4.60
CA SER A 67 3.55 -12.06 5.20
C SER A 67 3.64 -10.93 4.17
N VAL A 68 4.61 -11.00 3.25
CA VAL A 68 4.76 -10.03 2.15
C VAL A 68 3.58 -10.16 1.17
N ILE A 69 3.20 -11.38 0.77
CA ILE A 69 2.04 -11.64 -0.09
C ILE A 69 0.77 -11.04 0.53
N SER A 70 0.54 -11.28 1.82
CA SER A 70 -0.61 -10.73 2.54
C SER A 70 -0.57 -9.21 2.61
N THR A 71 0.61 -8.62 2.82
CA THR A 71 0.79 -7.16 2.86
C THR A 71 0.45 -6.51 1.51
N VAL A 72 0.95 -7.04 0.40
CA VAL A 72 0.67 -6.51 -0.94
C VAL A 72 -0.80 -6.74 -1.31
N THR A 73 -1.37 -7.89 -0.92
CA THR A 73 -2.80 -8.19 -1.09
C THR A 73 -3.68 -7.19 -0.32
N ASN A 74 -3.36 -6.92 0.95
CA ASN A 74 -4.08 -5.93 1.77
C ASN A 74 -4.08 -4.55 1.10
N LEU A 75 -2.95 -4.13 0.54
CA LEU A 75 -2.82 -2.87 -0.19
C LEU A 75 -3.62 -2.87 -1.51
N LEU A 76 -3.63 -3.98 -2.26
CA LEU A 76 -4.39 -4.14 -3.50
C LEU A 76 -5.90 -4.10 -3.26
N GLU A 77 -6.38 -4.77 -2.22
CA GLU A 77 -7.81 -4.88 -1.90
C GLU A 77 -8.35 -3.61 -1.24
N SER A 78 -7.50 -2.88 -0.51
CA SER A 78 -7.88 -1.63 0.16
C SER A 78 -8.10 -0.47 -0.82
N ARG A 79 -7.90 -0.65 -2.13
CA ARG A 79 -8.04 0.40 -3.14
C ARG A 79 -9.26 0.22 -4.05
N ASN A 80 -9.89 1.33 -4.43
CA ASN A 80 -10.97 1.37 -5.41
C ASN A 80 -10.41 1.42 -6.85
N SER A 81 -11.29 1.47 -7.85
CA SER A 81 -10.90 1.53 -9.26
C SER A 81 -10.09 2.78 -9.63
N SER A 82 -10.15 3.82 -8.81
CA SER A 82 -9.41 5.08 -8.99
C SER A 82 -8.13 5.14 -8.14
N GLY A 83 -7.76 4.05 -7.45
CA GLY A 83 -6.56 3.98 -6.63
C GLY A 83 -6.69 4.58 -5.21
N TYR A 84 -7.88 5.06 -4.81
CA TYR A 84 -8.12 5.60 -3.47
C TYR A 84 -8.57 4.53 -2.48
N VAL A 85 -8.40 4.82 -1.19
CA VAL A 85 -8.79 3.94 -0.08
C VAL A 85 -10.28 3.59 -0.11
N ARG A 86 -10.60 2.30 0.02
CA ARG A 86 -11.96 1.78 0.23
C ARG A 86 -12.23 1.68 1.72
N GLU A 87 -13.04 2.60 2.24
CA GLU A 87 -13.41 2.66 3.66
C GLU A 87 -13.83 1.29 4.22
N LEU A 88 -14.77 0.60 3.55
CA LEU A 88 -15.26 -0.70 4.01
C LEU A 88 -14.17 -1.77 4.07
N GLN A 89 -13.23 -1.79 3.12
CA GLN A 89 -12.15 -2.78 3.12
C GLN A 89 -11.10 -2.44 4.19
N LEU A 90 -10.77 -1.16 4.34
CA LEU A 90 -9.88 -0.70 5.41
C LEU A 90 -10.47 -1.05 6.79
N ALA A 91 -11.77 -0.82 7.01
CA ALA A 91 -12.45 -1.19 8.25
C ALA A 91 -12.37 -2.69 8.53
N ARG A 92 -12.55 -3.54 7.50
CA ARG A 92 -12.39 -4.99 7.61
C ARG A 92 -10.97 -5.40 7.94
N ASN A 93 -9.99 -4.80 7.28
CA ASN A 93 -8.58 -5.10 7.52
C ASN A 93 -8.16 -4.69 8.94
N LEU A 94 -8.55 -3.49 9.40
CA LEU A 94 -8.33 -3.04 10.78
C LEU A 94 -9.02 -3.96 11.79
N ALA A 95 -10.25 -4.40 11.51
CA ALA A 95 -10.94 -5.34 12.37
C ALA A 95 -10.23 -6.70 12.43
N GLY A 96 -9.79 -7.20 11.29
CA GLY A 96 -9.07 -8.47 11.18
C GLY A 96 -7.67 -8.44 11.79
N LEU A 97 -7.01 -7.28 11.80
CA LEU A 97 -5.75 -7.08 12.49
C LEU A 97 -5.91 -7.32 14.01
N ASN A 98 -7.01 -6.83 14.59
CA ASN A 98 -7.32 -7.04 16.01
C ASN A 98 -7.60 -8.50 16.37
N THR A 99 -8.14 -9.28 15.43
CA THR A 99 -8.46 -10.71 15.61
C THR A 99 -7.39 -11.65 15.04
N SER A 100 -6.27 -11.12 14.55
CA SER A 100 -5.21 -11.87 13.86
C SER A 100 -5.70 -12.66 12.63
N THR A 101 -6.83 -12.27 12.04
CA THR A 101 -7.33 -12.86 10.79
C THR A 101 -6.77 -12.16 9.56
N THR A 102 -6.41 -10.88 9.68
CA THR A 102 -5.60 -10.17 8.68
C THR A 102 -4.13 -10.48 8.94
N GLN A 103 -3.49 -11.11 7.95
CA GLN A 103 -2.06 -11.43 7.96
C GLN A 103 -1.24 -10.28 7.33
N GLY A 104 0.06 -10.23 7.64
CA GLY A 104 0.94 -9.15 7.20
C GLY A 104 0.59 -7.81 7.86
N VAL A 105 0.98 -6.72 7.20
CA VAL A 105 0.64 -5.35 7.62
C VAL A 105 -0.40 -4.76 6.68
N ILE A 106 -0.98 -3.61 7.03
CA ILE A 106 -1.94 -2.86 6.21
C ILE A 106 -1.27 -1.56 5.76
N PRO A 107 -0.71 -1.52 4.53
CA PRO A 107 -0.24 -0.29 3.93
C PRO A 107 -1.44 0.50 3.41
N VAL A 108 -1.42 1.81 3.64
CA VAL A 108 -2.40 2.76 3.15
C VAL A 108 -1.67 3.92 2.50
N GLU A 109 -1.99 4.19 1.24
CA GLU A 109 -1.47 5.33 0.51
C GLU A 109 -2.45 6.51 0.60
N ILE A 110 -1.97 7.64 1.12
CA ILE A 110 -2.71 8.89 1.24
C ILE A 110 -2.19 9.82 0.14
N LYS A 111 -2.62 9.56 -1.11
CA LYS A 111 -2.13 10.23 -2.32
C LYS A 111 -2.15 11.76 -2.22
N ALA A 112 -3.26 12.33 -1.74
CA ALA A 112 -3.43 13.78 -1.65
C ALA A 112 -2.40 14.49 -0.75
N HIS A 113 -1.82 13.76 0.21
CA HIS A 113 -0.80 14.28 1.12
C HIS A 113 0.59 13.72 0.85
N ASN A 114 0.77 12.93 -0.22
CA ASN A 114 2.02 12.24 -0.52
C ASN A 114 2.55 11.47 0.70
N ALA A 115 1.63 10.85 1.45
CA ALA A 115 1.93 10.19 2.73
C ALA A 115 1.54 8.72 2.68
N GLY A 116 2.31 7.89 3.38
CA GLY A 116 2.03 6.50 3.65
C GLY A 116 1.68 6.31 5.12
N LEU A 117 0.72 5.43 5.38
CA LEU A 117 0.42 4.89 6.70
C LEU A 117 0.58 3.37 6.66
N VAL A 118 1.38 2.81 7.56
CA VAL A 118 1.46 1.36 7.78
C VAL A 118 0.83 1.04 9.13
N VAL A 119 -0.16 0.15 9.12
CA VAL A 119 -0.77 -0.36 10.34
C VAL A 119 -0.37 -1.81 10.54
N SER A 120 0.24 -2.13 11.68
CA SER A 120 0.74 -3.46 12.00
C SER A 120 0.33 -3.88 13.41
N ARG A 121 0.30 -5.19 13.66
CA ARG A 121 0.12 -5.73 15.01
C ARG A 121 1.45 -6.21 15.55
N HIS A 122 1.74 -5.80 16.78
CA HIS A 122 2.87 -6.29 17.57
C HIS A 122 2.37 -6.74 18.94
N LYS A 123 2.23 -8.07 19.11
CA LYS A 123 1.67 -8.70 20.32
C LYS A 123 0.29 -8.14 20.68
N ASP A 124 0.19 -7.43 21.81
CA ASP A 124 -1.02 -6.83 22.36
C ASP A 124 -1.15 -5.35 22.00
N SER A 125 -0.50 -4.93 20.91
CA SER A 125 -0.53 -3.55 20.44
C SER A 125 -0.67 -3.46 18.93
N ILE A 126 -1.35 -2.41 18.49
CA ILE A 126 -1.43 -1.97 17.10
C ILE A 126 -0.54 -0.75 16.94
N VAL A 127 0.35 -0.80 15.96
CA VAL A 127 1.31 0.26 15.65
C VAL A 127 0.88 0.93 14.35
N PHE A 128 0.86 2.26 14.36
CA PHE A 128 0.56 3.12 13.22
C PHE A 128 1.80 3.92 12.90
N GLU A 129 2.37 3.73 11.72
CA GLU A 129 3.58 4.41 11.27
C GLU A 129 3.26 5.28 10.05
N CYS A 130 3.39 6.60 10.21
CA CYS A 130 3.20 7.56 9.13
C CYS A 130 4.56 8.03 8.58
N PHE A 131 4.65 8.16 7.26
CA PHE A 131 5.84 8.67 6.55
C PHE A 131 5.44 9.40 5.26
N GLU A 132 6.29 10.29 4.76
CA GLU A 132 6.11 10.94 3.46
C GLU A 132 6.75 10.07 2.36
N LEU A 133 6.04 9.86 1.25
CA LEU A 133 6.38 8.89 0.21
C LEU A 133 7.49 9.38 -0.72
N SER A 134 7.57 10.69 -0.98
CA SER A 134 8.61 11.30 -1.81
C SER A 134 8.74 12.80 -1.54
N PRO A 135 9.86 13.46 -1.84
CA PRO A 135 9.91 14.91 -1.95
C PRO A 135 9.17 15.35 -3.21
N THR A 136 8.55 16.51 -3.17
CA THR A 136 7.91 17.06 -4.37
C THR A 136 8.97 17.34 -5.46
N TYR A 137 8.56 17.28 -6.73
CA TYR A 137 9.44 17.60 -7.87
C TYR A 137 10.15 18.96 -7.70
N GLN A 138 9.47 19.95 -7.13
CA GLN A 138 10.03 21.27 -6.85
C GLN A 138 11.14 21.24 -5.80
N GLU A 139 10.97 20.48 -4.72
CA GLU A 139 12.00 20.31 -3.69
C GLU A 139 13.20 19.53 -4.21
N ALA A 140 12.97 18.53 -5.08
CA ALA A 140 14.03 17.79 -5.74
C ALA A 140 14.87 18.67 -6.69
N LEU A 141 14.25 19.57 -7.45
CA LEU A 141 14.93 20.50 -8.36
C LEU A 141 15.61 21.68 -7.66
N ALA A 142 15.05 22.14 -6.55
CA ALA A 142 15.63 23.25 -5.77
C ALA A 142 16.88 22.83 -4.98
N ALA A 143 17.10 21.53 -4.77
CA ALA A 143 18.24 21.01 -4.04
C ALA A 143 19.54 21.17 -4.85
N LYS A 144 20.43 22.08 -4.42
CA LYS A 144 21.79 22.25 -4.96
C LYS A 144 22.78 21.15 -4.53
N GLY A 145 22.30 20.06 -3.92
CA GLY A 145 23.09 18.97 -3.34
C GLY A 145 22.21 17.79 -2.91
N ARG A 146 22.76 16.86 -2.11
CA ARG A 146 21.99 15.70 -1.60
C ARG A 146 20.82 16.19 -0.76
N LEU A 147 19.60 15.82 -1.15
CA LEU A 147 18.41 16.08 -0.34
C LEU A 147 18.51 15.29 0.97
N VAL A 148 18.78 15.98 2.08
CA VAL A 148 18.75 15.38 3.42
C VAL A 148 17.30 15.24 3.84
N ARG A 149 16.80 14.01 3.85
CA ARG A 149 15.44 13.69 4.26
C ARG A 149 15.41 13.44 5.77
N SER A 150 14.62 14.22 6.49
CA SER A 150 14.26 13.96 7.88
C SER A 150 12.76 13.79 7.91
N PHE A 151 12.27 12.56 7.75
CA PHE A 151 10.85 12.29 7.86
C PHE A 151 10.48 12.25 9.35
N PRO A 152 9.41 12.94 9.76
CA PRO A 152 8.80 12.58 11.04
C PRO A 152 8.25 11.16 10.89
N ALA A 153 8.99 10.16 11.38
CA ALA A 153 8.46 8.84 11.60
C ALA A 153 7.58 8.92 12.86
N TYR A 154 6.34 9.41 12.70
CA TYR A 154 5.38 9.36 13.79
C TYR A 154 4.86 7.94 13.88
N ALA A 155 5.35 7.21 14.88
CA ALA A 155 4.81 5.93 15.29
C ALA A 155 3.89 6.15 16.51
N SER A 156 2.63 5.77 16.38
CA SER A 156 1.68 5.72 17.50
C SER A 156 1.34 4.27 17.81
N MET A 157 1.17 3.95 19.09
CA MET A 157 0.87 2.60 19.55
C MET A 157 -0.39 2.61 20.41
N LEU A 158 -1.30 1.68 20.14
CA LEU A 158 -2.53 1.47 20.90
C LEU A 158 -2.59 0.02 21.38
N SER A 159 -3.08 -0.24 22.59
CA SER A 159 -3.33 -1.61 23.02
C SER A 159 -4.44 -2.25 22.19
N THR A 160 -4.40 -3.57 22.01
CA THR A 160 -5.49 -4.32 21.35
C THR A 160 -6.82 -4.19 22.11
N GLU A 161 -6.75 -3.96 23.42
CA GLU A 161 -7.92 -3.69 24.25
C GLU A 161 -8.63 -2.39 23.85
N HIS A 162 -7.91 -1.28 23.68
CA HIS A 162 -8.56 -0.05 23.19
C HIS A 162 -8.93 -0.17 21.72
N PHE A 163 -8.10 -0.85 20.92
CA PHE A 163 -8.34 -1.01 19.49
C PHE A 163 -9.54 -1.91 19.16
N GLN A 164 -10.01 -2.74 20.09
CA GLN A 164 -11.23 -3.54 19.89
C GLN A 164 -12.49 -2.69 19.80
N GLU A 165 -12.45 -1.46 20.31
CA GLU A 165 -13.58 -0.52 20.26
C GLU A 165 -13.98 -0.24 18.82
N THR A 166 -15.19 -0.70 18.45
CA THR A 166 -15.71 -0.54 17.09
C THR A 166 -15.87 0.93 16.70
N ALA A 167 -16.23 1.80 17.64
CA ALA A 167 -16.32 3.24 17.41
C ALA A 167 -14.96 3.83 17.05
N LEU A 168 -13.90 3.50 17.79
CA LEU A 168 -12.54 3.95 17.49
C LEU A 168 -12.08 3.50 16.10
N ARG A 169 -12.26 2.21 15.76
CA ARG A 169 -11.89 1.70 14.42
C ARG A 169 -12.68 2.38 13.30
N ALA A 170 -13.97 2.65 13.52
CA ALA A 170 -14.79 3.38 12.56
C ALA A 170 -14.27 4.81 12.36
N THR A 171 -13.98 5.53 13.44
CA THR A 171 -13.42 6.89 13.40
C THR A 171 -12.06 6.92 12.67
N LEU A 172 -11.16 5.97 12.97
CA LEU A 172 -9.87 5.87 12.29
C LEU A 172 -10.05 5.65 10.78
N THR A 173 -10.91 4.70 10.40
CA THR A 173 -11.19 4.38 8.99
C THR A 173 -11.77 5.59 8.24
N GLN A 174 -12.75 6.27 8.84
CA GLN A 174 -13.36 7.48 8.27
C GLN A 174 -12.35 8.60 8.15
N THR A 175 -11.50 8.80 9.15
CA THR A 175 -10.48 9.86 9.15
C THR A 175 -9.46 9.63 8.03
N VAL A 176 -8.91 8.42 7.93
CA VAL A 176 -7.95 8.06 6.88
C VAL A 176 -8.58 8.18 5.48
N THR A 177 -9.82 7.74 5.31
CA THR A 177 -10.53 7.86 4.02
C THR A 177 -10.77 9.32 3.65
N LYS A 178 -11.20 10.16 4.61
CA LYS A 178 -11.43 11.59 4.39
C LYS A 178 -10.14 12.34 4.04
N ILE A 179 -9.07 12.10 4.78
CA ILE A 179 -7.76 12.73 4.52
C ILE A 179 -7.22 12.27 3.16
N GLY A 180 -7.43 11.01 2.78
CA GLY A 180 -7.05 10.50 1.45
C GLY A 180 -7.76 11.20 0.28
N LEU A 181 -8.89 11.87 0.53
CA LEU A 181 -9.68 12.60 -0.47
C LEU A 181 -9.54 14.13 -0.36
N ALA A 182 -9.08 14.64 0.77
CA ALA A 182 -8.92 16.08 0.99
C ALA A 182 -7.67 16.59 0.27
N ALA A 183 -7.79 17.71 -0.45
CA ALA A 183 -6.64 18.33 -1.11
C ALA A 183 -5.63 18.87 -0.08
N ARG A 184 -4.34 18.84 -0.44
CA ARG A 184 -3.27 19.49 0.32
C ARG A 184 -3.54 21.01 0.34
N SER A 185 -3.71 21.56 1.54
CA SER A 185 -3.85 23.00 1.81
C SER A 185 -2.56 23.76 1.58
#